data_AF-A0AAU8YTL4-F1
#
_entry.id   AF-A0AAU8YTL4-F1
#
_cell.length_a   1.000
_cell.length_b   1.000
_cell.length_c   1.000
_cell.angle_alpha   90.00
_cell.angle_beta   90.00
_cell.angle_gamma   90.00
#
_symmetry.space_group_name_H-M   'P 1'
#
loop_
_entity.id
_entity.type
_entity.pdbx_description
1 polymer ?
#
loop_
_entity_poly.entity_id
_entity_poly.type
_entity_poly.pdbx_seq_one_letter_code
_entity_poly.pdbx_strand_id
1 'polypeptide(L)'
;MTKYEQLAINAVKRTDCDANINPKLAWKIEASKMFGEKKSSAKKCCPRNAFLGLCEEGLIKGIPKEKYITKPNSLNKKYVLDGYKCLKDNDTDIKPRELWKQIGMGEKAYNSQMDVLCGLFKAGLLNI
;
A
#
# COMPACT_ATOMS: atom_id res chain seq x y z
N MET A 1 11.99 -6.72 5.72
CA MET A 1 11.05 -6.06 4.79
C MET A 1 10.51 -7.11 3.81
N THR A 2 9.20 -7.20 3.60
CA THR A 2 8.58 -8.11 2.62
C THR A 2 8.71 -7.55 1.20
N LYS A 3 8.48 -8.40 0.18
CA LYS A 3 8.46 -7.93 -1.21
C LYS A 3 7.36 -6.88 -1.47
N TYR A 4 6.20 -6.99 -0.83
CA TYR A 4 5.12 -6.01 -1.02
C TYR A 4 5.37 -4.69 -0.27
N GLU A 5 6.07 -4.71 0.87
CA GLU A 5 6.60 -3.50 1.52
C GLU A 5 7.54 -2.75 0.56
N GLN A 6 8.55 -3.44 0.03
CA GLN A 6 9.51 -2.85 -0.90
C GLN A 6 8.84 -2.37 -2.20
N LEU A 7 7.87 -3.12 -2.72
CA LEU A 7 7.12 -2.73 -3.91
C LEU A 7 6.37 -1.41 -3.70
N ALA A 8 5.69 -1.24 -2.56
CA ALA A 8 4.98 0.00 -2.26
C ALA A 8 5.94 1.20 -2.22
N ILE A 9 7.08 1.06 -1.53
CA ILE A 9 8.12 2.09 -1.46
C ILE A 9 8.64 2.47 -2.85
N ASN A 10 8.96 1.46 -3.68
CA ASN A 10 9.45 1.71 -5.04
C ASN A 10 8.40 2.38 -5.93
N ALA A 11 7.12 2.04 -5.77
CA ALA A 11 6.04 2.66 -6.52
C ALA A 11 5.91 4.15 -6.19
N VAL A 12 6.03 4.55 -4.91
CA VAL A 12 6.06 5.96 -4.51
C VAL A 12 7.24 6.68 -5.15
N LYS A 13 8.45 6.14 -5.00
CA LYS A 13 9.67 6.73 -5.58
C LYS A 13 9.57 6.89 -7.10
N ARG A 14 8.97 5.91 -7.79
CA ARG A 14 8.78 5.98 -9.24
C ARG A 14 7.83 7.11 -9.65
N THR A 15 6.73 7.30 -8.92
CA THR A 15 5.80 8.41 -9.18
C THR A 15 6.46 9.76 -8.90
N ASP A 16 7.32 9.86 -7.90
CA ASP A 16 8.06 11.08 -7.56
C ASP A 16 9.11 11.45 -8.64
N CYS A 17 9.78 10.45 -9.24
CA CYS A 17 10.81 10.70 -10.26
C CYS A 17 10.26 11.01 -11.67
N ASP A 18 8.98 10.76 -11.95
CA ASP A 18 8.39 10.97 -13.29
C ASP A 18 6.93 11.41 -13.17
N ALA A 19 6.69 12.70 -13.43
CA ALA A 19 5.38 13.33 -13.37
C ALA A 19 4.33 12.69 -14.32
N ASN A 20 4.77 11.92 -15.32
CA ASN A 20 3.86 11.20 -16.23
C ASN A 20 3.42 9.84 -15.68
N ILE A 21 4.01 9.36 -14.58
CA ILE A 21 3.72 8.03 -14.02
C ILE A 21 2.83 8.18 -12.78
N ASN A 22 1.53 7.96 -12.99
CA ASN A 22 0.59 7.84 -11.88
C ASN A 22 0.85 6.58 -11.01
N PRO A 23 0.37 6.55 -9.75
CA PRO A 23 0.63 5.45 -8.81
C PRO A 23 0.21 4.07 -9.32
N LYS A 24 -0.87 4.00 -10.12
CA LYS A 24 -1.35 2.74 -10.70
C LYS A 24 -0.36 2.16 -11.70
N LEU A 25 0.19 3.01 -12.58
CA LEU A 25 1.22 2.61 -13.53
C LEU A 25 2.53 2.29 -12.81
N ALA A 26 2.93 3.09 -11.82
CA ALA A 26 4.12 2.86 -11.02
C ALA A 26 4.11 1.48 -10.35
N TRP A 27 3.00 1.14 -9.68
CA TRP A 27 2.81 -0.18 -9.08
C TRP A 27 2.95 -1.30 -10.11
N LYS A 28 2.32 -1.17 -11.29
CA LYS A 28 2.38 -2.19 -12.34
C LYS A 28 3.82 -2.41 -12.81
N ILE A 29 4.56 -1.34 -13.08
CA ILE A 29 5.96 -1.40 -13.53
C ILE A 29 6.83 -2.08 -12.47
N GLU A 30 6.77 -1.62 -11.22
CA GLU A 30 7.59 -2.15 -10.14
C GLU A 30 7.22 -3.59 -9.77
N ALA A 31 5.93 -3.96 -9.82
CA ALA A 31 5.48 -5.32 -9.57
C ALA A 31 5.99 -6.28 -10.66
N SER A 32 5.94 -5.87 -11.93
CA SER A 32 6.49 -6.64 -13.03
C SER A 32 8.00 -6.82 -12.91
N LYS A 33 8.75 -5.78 -12.49
CA LYS A 33 10.19 -5.87 -12.25
C LYS A 33 10.52 -6.82 -11.09
N MET A 34 9.79 -6.73 -9.98
CA MET A 34 10.10 -7.45 -8.76
C MET A 34 9.69 -8.93 -8.79
N PHE A 35 8.55 -9.24 -9.43
CA PHE A 35 8.00 -10.60 -9.43
C PHE A 35 8.06 -11.27 -10.79
N GLY A 36 8.25 -10.52 -11.88
CA GLY A 36 8.06 -10.99 -13.25
C GLY A 36 6.63 -10.80 -13.73
N GLU A 37 6.46 -10.22 -14.93
CA GLU A 37 5.18 -9.75 -15.48
C GLU A 37 4.05 -10.80 -15.49
N LYS A 38 4.40 -12.07 -15.75
CA LYS A 38 3.41 -13.17 -15.85
C LYS A 38 3.07 -13.81 -14.51
N LYS A 39 3.75 -13.47 -13.41
CA LYS A 39 3.50 -14.10 -12.10
C LYS A 39 2.23 -13.56 -11.45
N SER A 40 1.50 -14.45 -10.78
CA SER A 40 0.29 -14.11 -10.00
C SER A 40 0.59 -13.05 -8.92
N SER A 41 1.78 -13.08 -8.32
CA SER A 41 2.23 -12.07 -7.35
C SER A 41 2.28 -10.66 -7.95
N ALA A 42 2.75 -10.49 -9.20
CA ALA A 42 2.75 -9.18 -9.86
C ALA A 42 1.33 -8.65 -10.10
N LYS A 43 0.37 -9.57 -10.31
CA LYS A 43 -1.04 -9.26 -10.62
C LYS A 43 -1.94 -9.22 -9.38
N LYS A 44 -1.42 -9.46 -8.17
CA LYS A 44 -2.20 -9.61 -6.95
C LYS A 44 -2.97 -8.33 -6.61
N CYS A 45 -4.30 -8.42 -6.52
CA CYS A 45 -5.17 -7.26 -6.33
C CYS A 45 -5.16 -6.70 -4.89
N CYS A 46 -5.02 -7.53 -3.86
CA CYS A 46 -5.14 -7.10 -2.47
C CYS A 46 -4.13 -6.00 -2.07
N PRO A 47 -2.80 -6.21 -2.21
CA PRO A 47 -1.82 -5.19 -1.86
C PRO A 47 -1.89 -3.99 -2.81
N ARG A 48 -2.20 -4.22 -4.10
CA ARG A 48 -2.38 -3.13 -5.07
C ARG A 48 -3.50 -2.18 -4.67
N ASN A 49 -4.67 -2.71 -4.34
CA ASN A 49 -5.81 -1.88 -3.96
C ASN A 49 -5.64 -1.24 -2.57
N ALA A 50 -4.83 -1.83 -1.68
CA ALA A 50 -4.41 -1.16 -0.45
C ALA A 50 -3.55 0.07 -0.79
N PHE A 51 -2.47 -0.12 -1.56
CA PHE A 51 -1.59 0.97 -1.99
C PHE A 51 -2.34 2.11 -2.68
N LEU A 52 -3.14 1.78 -3.70
CA LEU A 52 -3.90 2.78 -4.44
C LEU A 52 -4.95 3.46 -3.55
N GLY A 53 -5.50 2.76 -2.56
CA GLY A 53 -6.47 3.33 -1.63
C GLY A 53 -5.87 4.43 -0.75
N LEU A 54 -4.61 4.25 -0.32
CA LEU A 54 -3.85 5.27 0.39
C LEU A 54 -3.53 6.46 -0.51
N CYS A 55 -3.15 6.20 -1.77
CA CYS A 55 -2.92 7.26 -2.77
C CYS A 55 -4.18 8.10 -3.00
N GLU A 56 -5.33 7.45 -3.19
CA GLU A 56 -6.60 8.13 -3.47
C GLU A 56 -7.08 9.05 -2.34
N GLU A 57 -6.66 8.77 -1.10
CA GLU A 57 -7.01 9.60 0.04
C GLU A 57 -5.97 10.69 0.35
N GLY A 58 -4.87 10.76 -0.43
CA GLY A 58 -3.80 11.73 -0.21
C GLY A 58 -2.94 11.41 1.03
N LEU A 59 -2.87 10.13 1.42
CA LEU A 59 -2.18 9.71 2.65
C LEU A 59 -0.71 9.37 2.42
N ILE A 60 -0.22 9.49 1.18
CA ILE A 60 1.19 9.28 0.81
C ILE A 60 1.79 10.62 0.40
N LYS A 61 2.97 10.94 0.95
CA LYS A 61 3.73 12.15 0.63
C LYS A 61 4.01 12.23 -0.87
N GLY A 62 3.81 13.42 -1.43
CA GLY A 62 4.09 13.70 -2.85
C GLY A 62 3.08 13.09 -3.84
N ILE A 63 2.09 12.31 -3.39
CA ILE A 63 1.05 11.75 -4.26
C ILE A 63 -0.25 12.56 -4.11
N PRO A 64 -0.78 13.14 -5.21
CA PRO A 64 -2.01 13.93 -5.14
C PRO A 64 -3.23 13.06 -4.84
N LYS A 65 -4.22 13.68 -4.20
CA LYS A 65 -5.50 13.05 -3.89
C LYS A 65 -6.38 12.98 -5.14
N GLU A 66 -6.40 11.83 -5.81
CA GLU A 66 -7.19 11.61 -7.02
C GLU A 66 -7.85 10.22 -7.02
N LYS A 67 -8.47 9.81 -8.15
CA LYS A 67 -9.08 8.48 -8.31
C LYS A 67 -8.13 7.53 -9.06
N TYR A 68 -7.68 6.48 -8.39
CA TYR A 68 -6.74 5.48 -8.92
C TYR A 68 -7.32 4.05 -8.95
N ILE A 69 -8.31 3.76 -8.10
CA ILE A 69 -9.01 2.48 -8.03
C ILE A 69 -10.26 2.53 -8.91
N THR A 70 -10.46 1.47 -9.68
CA THR A 70 -11.64 1.32 -10.54
C THR A 70 -12.88 0.83 -9.79
N LYS A 71 -12.70 0.06 -8.70
CA LYS A 71 -13.77 -0.42 -7.82
C LYS A 71 -13.85 0.44 -6.54
N PRO A 72 -14.76 1.42 -6.44
CA PRO A 72 -14.82 2.35 -5.31
C PRO A 72 -15.01 1.63 -3.96
N ASN A 73 -15.76 0.52 -3.93
CA ASN A 73 -16.06 -0.25 -2.72
C ASN A 73 -15.02 -1.35 -2.44
N SER A 74 -13.73 -1.11 -2.70
CA SER A 74 -12.71 -2.12 -2.43
C SER A 74 -12.53 -2.32 -0.92
N LEU A 75 -12.85 -3.52 -0.42
CA LEU A 75 -12.59 -3.89 0.97
C LEU A 75 -11.10 -3.71 1.35
N ASN A 76 -10.18 -3.91 0.41
CA ASN A 76 -8.75 -3.69 0.66
C ASN A 76 -8.40 -2.22 0.90
N LYS A 77 -9.10 -1.28 0.23
CA LYS A 77 -9.01 0.16 0.54
C LYS A 77 -9.56 0.41 1.94
N LYS A 78 -10.75 -0.11 2.27
CA LYS A 78 -11.32 0.05 3.62
C LYS A 78 -10.35 -0.44 4.71
N TYR A 79 -9.85 -1.67 4.59
CA TYR A 79 -8.95 -2.25 5.59
C TYR A 79 -7.69 -1.43 5.79
N VAL A 80 -7.04 -0.99 4.71
CA VAL A 80 -5.79 -0.22 4.85
C VAL A 80 -6.05 1.17 5.46
N LEU A 81 -7.19 1.80 5.17
CA LEU A 81 -7.57 3.07 5.77
C LEU A 81 -7.91 2.93 7.26
N ASP A 82 -8.56 1.84 7.65
CA ASP A 82 -8.80 1.55 9.06
C ASP A 82 -7.47 1.27 9.78
N GLY A 83 -6.55 0.54 9.16
CA GLY A 83 -5.20 0.31 9.70
C GLY A 83 -4.38 1.60 9.79
N TYR A 84 -4.52 2.51 8.82
CA TYR A 84 -3.88 3.81 8.83
C TYR A 84 -4.25 4.62 10.07
N LYS A 85 -5.54 4.62 10.45
CA LYS A 85 -6.04 5.31 11.65
C LYS A 85 -5.52 4.69 12.96
N CYS A 86 -5.02 3.46 12.93
CA CYS A 86 -4.43 2.79 14.08
C CYS A 86 -2.93 3.12 14.25
N LEU A 87 -2.28 3.75 13.26
CA LEU A 87 -0.90 4.18 13.37
C LEU A 87 -0.77 5.24 14.46
N LYS A 88 0.30 5.15 15.24
CA LYS A 88 0.68 6.15 16.23
C LYS A 88 2.03 6.73 15.86
N ASP A 89 2.20 8.03 16.04
CA ASP A 89 3.47 8.70 15.78
C ASP A 89 4.61 8.01 16.55
N ASN A 90 5.71 7.76 15.84
CA ASN A 90 6.92 7.10 16.35
C ASN A 90 6.80 5.60 16.70
N ASP A 91 5.71 4.90 16.35
CA ASP A 91 5.61 3.44 16.54
C ASP A 91 6.36 2.65 15.46
N THR A 92 7.69 2.56 15.58
CA THR A 92 8.51 1.89 14.56
C THR A 92 8.42 0.35 14.57
N ASP A 93 7.89 -0.28 15.63
CA ASP A 93 7.79 -1.74 15.74
C ASP A 93 6.46 -2.31 15.23
N ILE A 94 5.65 -1.51 14.54
CA ILE A 94 4.34 -1.95 14.08
C ILE A 94 4.43 -3.20 13.18
N LYS A 95 3.62 -4.22 13.50
CA LYS A 95 3.58 -5.48 12.75
C LYS A 95 2.28 -5.62 11.95
N PRO A 96 2.34 -6.10 10.69
CA PRO A 96 1.16 -6.28 9.85
C PRO A 96 0.03 -7.11 10.50
N ARG A 97 0.38 -8.16 11.26
CA ARG A 97 -0.58 -9.01 11.96
C ARG A 97 -1.26 -8.30 13.14
N GLU A 98 -0.56 -7.41 13.83
CA GLU A 98 -1.10 -6.66 14.97
C GLU A 98 -2.11 -5.62 14.46
N LEU A 99 -1.74 -4.85 13.44
CA LEU A 99 -2.68 -3.93 12.74
C LEU A 99 -3.92 -4.67 12.24
N TRP A 100 -3.73 -5.84 11.63
CA TRP A 100 -4.84 -6.65 11.15
C TRP A 100 -5.81 -7.08 12.27
N LYS A 101 -5.28 -7.41 13.46
CA LYS A 101 -6.10 -7.71 14.64
C LYS A 101 -6.81 -6.46 15.18
N GLN A 102 -6.13 -5.32 15.22
CA GLN A 102 -6.68 -4.05 15.70
C GLN A 102 -7.89 -3.60 14.87
N ILE A 103 -7.88 -3.84 13.55
CA ILE A 103 -9.03 -3.54 12.68
C ILE A 103 -10.14 -4.62 12.72
N GLY A 104 -10.12 -5.51 13.71
CA GLY A 104 -11.20 -6.48 13.97
C GLY A 104 -11.21 -7.70 13.04
N MET A 105 -10.14 -7.97 12.30
CA MET A 105 -10.10 -9.10 11.36
C MET A 105 -9.65 -10.43 11.98
N GLY A 106 -9.21 -10.38 13.25
CA GLY A 106 -8.87 -11.56 14.05
C GLY A 106 -7.85 -12.49 13.38
N GLU A 107 -8.18 -13.78 13.33
CA GLU A 107 -7.27 -14.81 12.81
C GLU A 107 -7.26 -14.93 11.28
N LYS A 108 -8.20 -14.26 10.58
CA LYS A 108 -8.26 -14.27 9.11
C LYS A 108 -6.90 -13.90 8.52
N ALA A 109 -6.48 -14.57 7.46
CA ALA A 109 -5.21 -14.24 6.81
C ALA A 109 -5.29 -12.85 6.15
N TYR A 110 -4.33 -11.97 6.47
CA TYR A 110 -4.09 -10.78 5.68
C TYR A 110 -3.31 -11.19 4.42
N ASN A 111 -3.64 -10.56 3.30
CA ASN A 111 -3.12 -10.84 1.97
C ASN A 111 -2.16 -9.74 1.49
N SER A 112 -1.29 -9.30 2.40
CA SER A 112 -0.32 -8.23 2.22
C SER A 112 -0.85 -6.80 2.10
N GLN A 113 -2.11 -6.57 2.50
CA GLN A 113 -2.63 -5.20 2.63
C GLN A 113 -1.89 -4.43 3.73
N MET A 114 -1.66 -5.07 4.89
CA MET A 114 -0.97 -4.44 6.02
C MET A 114 0.55 -4.35 5.81
N ASP A 115 1.13 -5.27 5.04
CA ASP A 115 2.53 -5.16 4.60
C ASP A 115 2.74 -3.81 3.88
N VAL A 116 1.86 -3.45 2.93
CA VAL A 116 1.96 -2.16 2.22
C VAL A 116 1.96 -0.96 3.18
N LEU A 117 1.04 -0.94 4.14
CA LEU A 117 0.92 0.14 5.11
C LEU A 117 2.18 0.25 5.99
N CYS A 118 2.63 -0.88 6.57
CA CYS A 118 3.81 -0.91 7.41
C CYS A 118 5.07 -0.46 6.66
N GLY A 119 5.24 -0.90 5.41
CA GLY A 119 6.40 -0.53 4.59
C GLY A 119 6.47 0.98 4.34
N LEU A 120 5.34 1.60 3.97
CA LEU A 120 5.26 3.03 3.72
C LEU A 120 5.46 3.85 5.01
N PHE A 121 4.87 3.40 6.12
CA PHE A 121 5.01 4.06 7.41
C PHE A 121 6.46 4.06 7.88
N LYS A 122 7.11 2.88 7.89
CA LYS A 122 8.52 2.73 8.30
C LYS A 122 9.49 3.47 7.38
N ALA A 123 9.12 3.69 6.12
CA ALA A 123 9.89 4.50 5.18
C ALA A 123 9.63 6.01 5.32
N GLY A 124 8.76 6.45 6.24
CA GLY A 124 8.43 7.85 6.44
C GLY A 124 7.65 8.48 5.28
N LEU A 125 6.97 7.67 4.46
CA LEU A 125 6.30 8.10 3.23
C LEU A 125 4.82 8.44 3.43
N LEU A 126 4.27 8.27 4.63
CA LEU A 126 2.88 8.58 4.95
C LEU A 126 2.71 10.01 5.49
N ASN A 127 1.55 10.62 5.25
CA ASN A 127 1.15 11.95 5.77
C ASN A 127 0.47 11.83 7.14
N ILE A 128 1.25 11.57 8.19
CA ILE A 128 0.76 11.37 9.56
C ILE A 128 0.95 12.66 10.36
#